data_AF-T1FP30-F1
#
_entry.id   AF-T1FP30-F1
#
_cell.length_a   1.000
_cell.length_b   1.000
_cell.length_c   1.000
_cell.angle_alpha   90.00
_cell.angle_beta   90.00
_cell.angle_gamma   90.00
#
_symmetry.space_group_name_H-M   'P 1'
#
loop_
_entity.id
_entity.type
_entity.pdbx_description
1 polymer ?
#
loop_
_entity_poly.entity_id
_entity_poly.type
_entity_poly.pdbx_seq_one_letter_code
_entity_poly.pdbx_strand_id
1 'polypeptide(L)'
;MNVSEDVPVVEVNNENLRQIWPGLMLAIKHATFIALDTELSGLGSKKLLNAKNIEDRYKYICDSSMSRSILALGISCFKVSVEDSEKNEVRYTVQTFNILTMCMENFIIEPISVQFLIDHGFDFNKQFKLGLPYYRGDGDSNSKSKNSSKSTGNKSKFPASQMTIQQIINEMIINKSKIVFHNALIDLVFIYGNFFGKLPNDFATFVTDLDLIFGGGLFDTKFIAEFKRKLSISFLEYVFKRCKKDNFRETQNPEESTKCLSINFLSYPELVHKNVVYISCEKSDASPGDKQEVCFGFKNHGWCINGNDCSKSHCVDRILDEEDLQHLNPHHHNCSTSRKSKKRKKCKSVRQNDNGDCHDGDDGSGVGKHNGALNSSNGNELVTKLLHQNLAVIERASPSLSPSSSALPPSSLSSSLRQPSSSAPSSSAPSPGVHRAGFDAFMTGYIFATFINVDANDSNNINSSCNNNRTNADCNNSNTHVSDVTNDVTNNNNNHNGQCFLNIPDDYANKIYLAGKNFALQISRSNFTKPSKYSQDKLAELNGIV
;
A
#
# COMPACT_ATOMS: atom_id res chain seq x y z
N MET A 1 -23.59 8.47 21.38
CA MET A 1 -23.83 7.07 20.96
C MET A 1 -22.92 6.83 19.77
N ASN A 2 -21.78 6.18 19.97
CA ASN A 2 -20.86 5.84 18.88
C ASN A 2 -21.47 4.68 18.13
N VAL A 3 -21.97 4.91 16.92
CA VAL A 3 -22.23 3.81 16.01
C VAL A 3 -20.86 3.32 15.58
N SER A 4 -20.54 2.10 15.98
CA SER A 4 -19.55 1.25 15.34
C SER A 4 -19.93 1.19 13.85
N GLU A 5 -19.42 2.11 13.04
CA GLU A 5 -19.77 2.14 11.63
C GLU A 5 -18.99 1.05 10.92
N ASP A 6 -19.69 -0.04 10.64
CA ASP A 6 -19.21 -1.06 9.72
C ASP A 6 -19.02 -0.43 8.33
N VAL A 7 -17.87 -0.68 7.72
CA VAL A 7 -17.52 -0.12 6.41
C VAL A 7 -18.16 -0.99 5.32
N PRO A 8 -19.06 -0.45 4.49
CA PRO A 8 -19.63 -1.19 3.38
C PRO A 8 -18.64 -1.27 2.22
N VAL A 9 -18.23 -2.50 1.88
CA VAL A 9 -17.41 -2.81 0.71
C VAL A 9 -18.26 -3.54 -0.33
N VAL A 10 -18.46 -2.92 -1.49
CA VAL A 10 -19.22 -3.50 -2.59
C VAL A 10 -18.35 -4.53 -3.32
N GLU A 11 -18.72 -5.80 -3.26
CA GLU A 11 -18.05 -6.88 -3.98
C GLU A 11 -18.46 -6.88 -5.46
N VAL A 12 -17.49 -6.65 -6.34
CA VAL A 12 -17.70 -6.56 -7.78
C VAL A 12 -17.06 -7.76 -8.48
N ASN A 13 -17.79 -8.38 -9.38
CA ASN A 13 -17.38 -9.56 -10.14
C ASN A 13 -18.04 -9.56 -11.52
N ASN A 14 -17.72 -10.55 -12.36
CA ASN A 14 -18.19 -10.62 -13.74
C ASN A 14 -19.73 -10.73 -13.88
N GLU A 15 -20.44 -11.26 -12.88
CA GLU A 15 -21.90 -11.40 -12.92
C GLU A 15 -22.63 -10.09 -12.57
N ASN A 16 -22.09 -9.31 -11.64
CA ASN A 16 -22.75 -8.12 -11.10
C ASN A 16 -22.19 -6.78 -11.63
N LEU A 17 -21.05 -6.80 -12.35
CA LEU A 17 -20.38 -5.59 -12.85
C LEU A 17 -21.33 -4.70 -13.64
N ARG A 18 -22.15 -5.27 -14.54
CA ARG A 18 -23.08 -4.49 -15.37
C ARG A 18 -24.05 -3.64 -14.56
N GLN A 19 -24.51 -4.17 -13.43
CA GLN A 19 -25.45 -3.48 -12.57
C GLN A 19 -24.77 -2.40 -11.70
N ILE A 20 -23.53 -2.66 -11.28
CA ILE A 20 -22.75 -1.76 -10.41
C ILE A 20 -22.07 -0.65 -11.22
N TRP A 21 -21.80 -0.89 -12.51
CA TRP A 21 -21.03 -0.01 -13.40
C TRP A 21 -21.43 1.47 -13.35
N PRO A 22 -22.73 1.85 -13.44
CA PRO A 22 -23.09 3.26 -13.41
C PRO A 22 -22.71 3.94 -12.09
N GLY A 23 -22.89 3.24 -10.96
CA GLY A 23 -22.50 3.74 -9.63
C GLY A 23 -21.00 3.85 -9.47
N LEU A 24 -20.25 2.84 -9.94
CA LEU A 24 -18.79 2.83 -9.92
C LEU A 24 -18.19 3.98 -10.75
N MET A 25 -18.65 4.17 -11.99
CA MET A 25 -18.17 5.26 -12.86
C MET A 25 -18.51 6.64 -12.28
N LEU A 26 -19.72 6.80 -11.72
CA LEU A 26 -20.12 8.05 -11.06
C LEU A 26 -19.27 8.34 -9.82
N ALA A 27 -18.96 7.30 -9.03
CA ALA A 27 -18.10 7.43 -7.86
C ALA A 27 -16.68 7.88 -8.25
N ILE A 28 -16.10 7.28 -9.30
CA ILE A 28 -14.78 7.65 -9.82
C ILE A 28 -14.78 9.10 -10.32
N LYS A 29 -15.77 9.47 -11.15
CA LYS A 29 -15.84 10.80 -11.77
C LYS A 29 -15.99 11.94 -10.77
N HIS A 30 -16.69 11.72 -9.66
CA HIS A 30 -16.98 12.75 -8.66
C HIS A 30 -16.13 12.64 -7.38
N ALA A 31 -15.20 11.70 -7.33
CA ALA A 31 -14.27 11.58 -6.22
C ALA A 31 -13.38 12.82 -6.13
N THR A 32 -13.15 13.29 -4.91
CA THR A 32 -12.09 14.27 -4.61
C THR A 32 -10.71 13.62 -4.77
N PHE A 33 -10.58 12.38 -4.28
CA PHE A 33 -9.44 11.51 -4.50
C PHE A 33 -9.90 10.04 -4.43
N ILE A 34 -9.08 9.15 -5.00
CA ILE A 34 -9.35 7.71 -5.07
C ILE A 34 -8.17 6.99 -4.43
N ALA A 35 -8.44 6.18 -3.42
CA ALA A 35 -7.45 5.28 -2.86
C ALA A 35 -7.54 3.90 -3.52
N LEU A 36 -6.38 3.30 -3.80
CA LEU A 36 -6.24 2.02 -4.46
C LEU A 36 -5.35 1.08 -3.65
N ASP A 37 -5.62 -0.21 -3.75
CA ASP A 37 -4.82 -1.29 -3.18
C ASP A 37 -5.01 -2.58 -4.01
N THR A 38 -4.03 -3.48 -4.03
CA THR A 38 -4.10 -4.71 -4.82
C THR A 38 -3.78 -5.96 -4.03
N GLU A 39 -4.53 -7.03 -4.32
CA GLU A 39 -4.17 -8.38 -3.87
C GLU A 39 -3.49 -9.13 -5.01
N LEU A 40 -2.31 -9.67 -4.74
CA LEU A 40 -1.42 -10.22 -5.75
C LEU A 40 -1.23 -11.73 -5.58
N SER A 41 -1.08 -12.46 -6.69
CA SER A 41 -0.80 -13.91 -6.64
C SER A 41 0.58 -14.26 -6.07
N GLY A 42 1.40 -13.24 -5.85
CA GLY A 42 2.67 -13.27 -5.14
C GLY A 42 3.47 -12.01 -5.41
N LEU A 43 4.63 -11.90 -4.76
CA LEU A 43 5.50 -10.74 -4.89
C LEU A 43 6.86 -11.09 -5.51
N GLY A 44 7.32 -12.33 -5.38
CA GLY A 44 8.68 -12.72 -5.73
C GLY A 44 9.66 -12.57 -4.58
N SER A 45 10.96 -12.66 -4.89
CA SER A 45 12.00 -12.67 -3.86
C SER A 45 12.12 -11.32 -3.15
N LYS A 46 11.77 -11.29 -1.86
CA LYS A 46 11.87 -10.07 -1.01
C LYS A 46 13.24 -9.41 -1.04
N LYS A 47 14.33 -10.17 -1.20
CA LYS A 47 15.69 -9.64 -1.33
C LYS A 47 15.85 -8.82 -2.62
N LEU A 48 15.27 -9.28 -3.73
CA LEU A 48 15.35 -8.63 -5.03
C LEU A 48 14.43 -7.41 -5.10
N LEU A 49 13.21 -7.52 -4.55
CA LEU A 49 12.26 -6.41 -4.44
C LEU A 49 12.77 -5.25 -3.56
N ASN A 50 13.73 -5.52 -2.69
CA ASN A 50 14.39 -4.51 -1.86
C ASN A 50 15.82 -4.21 -2.29
N ALA A 51 16.18 -4.51 -3.56
CA ALA A 51 17.50 -4.21 -4.11
C ALA A 51 17.88 -2.74 -3.85
N LYS A 52 19.16 -2.48 -3.51
CA LYS A 52 19.61 -1.13 -3.15
C LYS A 52 19.60 -0.17 -4.34
N ASN A 53 19.93 -0.66 -5.53
CA ASN A 53 19.85 0.09 -6.77
C ASN A 53 18.37 0.11 -7.25
N ILE A 54 17.88 1.28 -7.68
CA ILE A 54 16.46 1.46 -8.00
C ILE A 54 16.10 0.88 -9.37
N GLU A 55 17.04 0.89 -10.31
CA GLU A 55 16.88 0.31 -11.63
C GLU A 55 16.78 -1.22 -11.56
N ASP A 56 17.66 -1.87 -10.79
CA ASP A 56 17.59 -3.30 -10.49
C ASP A 56 16.28 -3.64 -9.77
N ARG A 57 15.93 -2.84 -8.76
CA ARG A 57 14.69 -3.02 -8.01
C ARG A 57 13.48 -2.97 -8.94
N TYR A 58 13.40 -1.94 -9.79
CA TYR A 58 12.36 -1.80 -10.79
C TYR A 58 12.29 -3.02 -11.72
N LYS A 59 13.43 -3.47 -12.25
CA LYS A 59 13.49 -4.67 -13.10
C LYS A 59 12.93 -5.91 -12.42
N TYR A 60 13.28 -6.15 -11.16
CA TYR A 60 12.73 -7.29 -10.41
C TYR A 60 11.22 -7.17 -10.14
N ILE A 61 10.72 -5.96 -9.90
CA ILE A 61 9.28 -5.72 -9.75
C ILE A 61 8.57 -5.95 -11.10
N CYS A 62 9.16 -5.50 -12.22
CA CYS A 62 8.64 -5.77 -13.56
C CYS A 62 8.57 -7.27 -13.87
N ASP A 63 9.65 -8.01 -13.63
CA ASP A 63 9.67 -9.47 -13.79
C ASP A 63 8.59 -10.16 -12.94
N SER A 64 8.37 -9.63 -11.74
CA SER A 64 7.33 -10.12 -10.83
C SER A 64 5.92 -9.81 -11.36
N SER A 65 5.67 -8.58 -11.81
CA SER A 65 4.40 -8.14 -12.39
C SER A 65 4.04 -8.87 -13.68
N MET A 66 5.02 -9.26 -14.50
CA MET A 66 4.78 -9.96 -15.76
C MET A 66 4.47 -11.45 -15.55
N SER A 67 4.97 -12.04 -14.46
CA SER A 67 4.79 -13.47 -14.16
C SER A 67 3.62 -13.75 -13.22
N ARG A 68 3.20 -12.78 -12.40
CA ARG A 68 2.13 -12.89 -11.39
C ARG A 68 0.92 -12.04 -11.78
N SER A 69 -0.22 -12.25 -11.13
CA SER A 69 -1.48 -11.58 -11.47
C SER A 69 -2.00 -10.73 -10.32
N ILE A 70 -2.85 -9.77 -10.68
CA ILE A 70 -3.72 -9.07 -9.73
C ILE A 70 -4.97 -9.95 -9.55
N LEU A 71 -5.23 -10.37 -8.32
CA LEU A 71 -6.36 -11.21 -7.92
C LEU A 71 -7.59 -10.40 -7.53
N ALA A 72 -7.36 -9.23 -6.93
CA ALA A 72 -8.39 -8.24 -6.65
C ALA A 72 -7.82 -6.82 -6.72
N LEU A 73 -8.66 -5.87 -7.13
CA LEU A 73 -8.39 -4.44 -7.09
C LEU A 73 -9.37 -3.77 -6.12
N GLY A 74 -8.82 -3.10 -5.11
CA GLY A 74 -9.54 -2.24 -4.20
C GLY A 74 -9.64 -0.83 -4.74
N ILE A 75 -10.84 -0.25 -4.69
CA ILE A 75 -11.07 1.15 -5.08
C ILE A 75 -11.92 1.79 -4.00
N SER A 76 -11.43 2.86 -3.38
CA SER A 76 -12.21 3.66 -2.44
C SER A 76 -12.27 5.11 -2.90
N CYS A 77 -13.48 5.55 -3.27
CA CYS A 77 -13.74 6.90 -3.78
C CYS A 77 -14.18 7.80 -2.63
N PHE A 78 -13.37 8.81 -2.31
CA PHE A 78 -13.66 9.79 -1.28
C PHE A 78 -14.13 11.09 -1.92
N LYS A 79 -15.35 11.52 -1.60
CA LYS A 79 -15.92 12.79 -2.03
C LYS A 79 -16.17 13.67 -0.83
N VAL A 80 -15.52 14.84 -0.77
CA VAL A 80 -15.81 15.83 0.26
C VAL A 80 -17.25 16.34 0.06
N SER A 81 -18.05 16.29 1.13
CA SER A 81 -19.32 17.01 1.21
C SER A 81 -19.05 18.42 1.75
N VAL A 82 -19.79 19.43 1.27
CA VAL A 82 -19.58 20.84 1.58
C VAL A 82 -19.25 21.05 3.07
N GLU A 83 -18.16 21.77 3.34
CA GLU A 83 -17.71 22.09 4.70
C GLU A 83 -18.84 22.80 5.46
N ASP A 84 -19.32 22.16 6.53
CA ASP A 84 -20.21 22.81 7.48
C ASP A 84 -19.33 23.63 8.44
N SER A 85 -19.11 24.90 8.09
CA SER A 85 -18.22 25.81 8.85
C SER A 85 -18.65 25.97 10.31
N GLU A 86 -19.90 25.62 10.66
CA GLU A 86 -20.42 25.69 12.02
C GLU A 86 -20.01 24.50 12.90
N LYS A 87 -19.56 23.37 12.32
CA LYS A 87 -19.31 22.11 13.07
C LYS A 87 -17.86 21.71 13.27
N ASN A 88 -16.90 22.49 12.75
CA ASN A 88 -15.47 22.15 12.79
C ASN A 88 -15.20 20.70 12.33
N GLU A 89 -15.86 20.28 11.25
CA GLU A 89 -15.91 18.89 10.78
C GLU A 89 -15.67 18.87 9.26
N VAL A 90 -14.74 18.02 8.79
CA VAL A 90 -14.62 17.68 7.37
C VAL A 90 -15.30 16.35 7.14
N ARG A 91 -16.35 16.38 6.30
CA ARG A 91 -17.18 15.21 6.03
C ARG A 91 -16.94 14.67 4.64
N TYR A 92 -16.59 13.38 4.54
CA TYR A 92 -16.46 12.66 3.28
C TYR A 92 -17.61 11.69 3.08
N THR A 93 -18.18 11.67 1.89
CA THR A 93 -18.97 10.54 1.41
C THR A 93 -18.06 9.54 0.74
N VAL A 94 -18.10 8.28 1.17
CA VAL A 94 -17.19 7.22 0.71
C VAL A 94 -17.96 6.08 0.08
N GLN A 95 -17.46 5.61 -1.06
CA GLN A 95 -17.90 4.36 -1.71
C GLN A 95 -16.69 3.49 -1.97
N THR A 96 -16.74 2.24 -1.50
CA THR A 96 -15.62 1.31 -1.57
C THR A 96 -16.04 0.07 -2.35
N PHE A 97 -15.18 -0.33 -3.29
CA PHE A 97 -15.39 -1.47 -4.19
C PHE A 97 -14.22 -2.44 -4.06
N ASN A 98 -14.53 -3.72 -4.00
CA ASN A 98 -13.57 -4.81 -4.10
C ASN A 98 -13.84 -5.58 -5.39
N ILE A 99 -13.03 -5.34 -6.42
CA ILE A 99 -13.22 -5.95 -7.74
C ILE A 99 -12.36 -7.21 -7.83
N LEU A 100 -13.00 -8.38 -7.92
CA LEU A 100 -12.29 -9.63 -8.20
C LEU A 100 -11.87 -9.66 -9.67
N THR A 101 -10.60 -9.95 -9.94
CA THR A 101 -10.03 -9.97 -11.28
C THR A 101 -9.48 -11.35 -11.62
N MET A 102 -9.49 -11.71 -12.90
CA MET A 102 -8.97 -12.98 -13.40
C MET A 102 -8.04 -12.76 -14.59
N CYS A 103 -6.74 -13.05 -14.40
CA CYS A 103 -5.80 -13.05 -15.51
C CYS A 103 -6.06 -14.27 -16.40
N MET A 104 -6.35 -14.03 -17.68
CA MET A 104 -6.63 -15.10 -18.66
C MET A 104 -5.37 -15.69 -19.30
N GLU A 105 -4.19 -15.15 -18.97
CA GLU A 105 -2.89 -15.70 -19.36
C GLU A 105 -2.33 -16.58 -18.24
N ASN A 106 -1.36 -17.44 -18.56
CA ASN A 106 -0.65 -18.20 -17.54
C ASN A 106 0.02 -17.24 -16.54
N PHE A 107 -0.09 -17.56 -15.26
CA PHE A 107 0.55 -16.81 -14.18
C PHE A 107 0.99 -17.73 -13.06
N ILE A 108 1.97 -17.25 -12.29
CA ILE A 108 2.54 -17.95 -11.15
C ILE A 108 1.78 -17.56 -9.88
N ILE A 109 1.51 -18.56 -9.06
CA ILE A 109 0.95 -18.41 -7.72
C ILE A 109 2.02 -18.83 -6.72
N GLU A 110 2.27 -18.00 -5.71
CA GLU A 110 3.21 -18.30 -4.63
C GLU A 110 2.47 -18.90 -3.43
N PRO A 111 2.82 -20.13 -2.98
CA PRO A 111 2.10 -20.78 -1.89
C PRO A 111 2.01 -19.97 -0.60
N ILE A 112 3.10 -19.28 -0.22
CA ILE A 112 3.13 -18.45 1.00
C ILE A 112 2.15 -17.28 0.89
N SER A 113 2.10 -16.64 -0.28
CA SER A 113 1.20 -15.51 -0.55
C SER A 113 -0.25 -15.97 -0.56
N VAL A 114 -0.54 -17.12 -1.17
CA VAL A 114 -1.90 -17.69 -1.13
C VAL A 114 -2.33 -18.10 0.25
N GLN A 115 -1.45 -18.75 1.03
CA GLN A 115 -1.78 -19.12 2.40
C GLN A 115 -2.11 -17.88 3.22
N PHE A 116 -1.31 -16.82 3.09
CA PHE A 116 -1.59 -15.53 3.71
C PHE A 116 -2.98 -15.00 3.30
N LEU A 117 -3.31 -14.99 2.02
CA LEU A 117 -4.62 -14.52 1.55
C LEU A 117 -5.80 -15.37 2.09
N ILE A 118 -5.64 -16.70 2.13
CA ILE A 118 -6.65 -17.61 2.69
C ILE A 118 -6.85 -17.33 4.18
N ASP A 119 -5.76 -17.18 4.94
CA ASP A 119 -5.80 -16.93 6.37
C ASP A 119 -6.53 -15.63 6.71
N HIS A 120 -6.56 -14.67 5.78
CA HIS A 120 -7.27 -13.38 5.91
C HIS A 120 -8.61 -13.33 5.15
N GLY A 121 -9.12 -14.49 4.72
CA GLY A 121 -10.49 -14.64 4.22
C GLY A 121 -10.69 -14.38 2.72
N PHE A 122 -9.62 -14.43 1.92
CA PHE A 122 -9.72 -14.38 0.46
C PHE A 122 -10.33 -15.68 -0.09
N ASP A 123 -11.38 -15.56 -0.91
CA ASP A 123 -12.06 -16.70 -1.52
C ASP A 123 -11.57 -16.94 -2.96
N PHE A 124 -10.61 -17.84 -3.09
CA PHE A 124 -10.08 -18.26 -4.39
C PHE A 124 -11.12 -18.96 -5.26
N ASN A 125 -12.09 -19.70 -4.70
CA ASN A 125 -13.14 -20.32 -5.51
C ASN A 125 -14.01 -19.26 -6.17
N LYS A 126 -14.37 -18.22 -5.42
CA LYS A 126 -15.10 -17.06 -5.94
C LYS A 126 -14.28 -16.30 -6.98
N GLN A 127 -12.99 -16.06 -6.74
CA GLN A 127 -12.10 -15.40 -7.70
C GLN A 127 -11.96 -16.21 -9.00
N PHE A 128 -11.69 -17.52 -8.91
CA PHE A 128 -11.54 -18.38 -10.08
C PHE A 128 -12.81 -18.49 -10.91
N LYS A 129 -13.98 -18.49 -10.26
CA LYS A 129 -15.27 -18.65 -10.92
C LYS A 129 -15.85 -17.35 -11.47
N LEU A 130 -15.71 -16.25 -10.73
CA LEU A 130 -16.45 -15.00 -10.96
C LEU A 130 -15.56 -13.80 -11.26
N GLY A 131 -14.23 -13.92 -11.15
CA GLY A 131 -13.31 -12.83 -11.40
C GLY A 131 -13.48 -12.21 -12.79
N LEU A 132 -13.40 -10.89 -12.88
CA LEU A 132 -13.49 -10.15 -14.12
C LEU A 132 -12.30 -10.51 -15.02
N PRO A 133 -12.50 -11.14 -16.19
CA PRO A 133 -11.40 -11.54 -17.06
C PRO A 133 -10.64 -10.33 -17.58
N TYR A 134 -9.31 -10.42 -17.55
CA TYR A 134 -8.41 -9.45 -18.15
C TYR A 134 -7.20 -10.15 -18.80
N TYR A 135 -6.56 -9.47 -19.74
CA TYR A 135 -5.27 -9.84 -20.32
C TYR A 135 -4.27 -8.75 -19.97
N ARG A 136 -3.00 -9.13 -19.83
CA ARG A 136 -1.94 -8.18 -19.47
C ARG A 136 -1.68 -7.20 -20.59
N GLY A 137 -1.25 -6.00 -20.20
CA GLY A 137 -1.15 -4.86 -21.09
C GLY A 137 -2.50 -4.51 -21.71
N ASP A 138 -2.44 -3.92 -22.89
CA ASP A 138 -3.61 -3.74 -23.75
C ASP A 138 -3.50 -4.80 -24.83
N GLY A 139 -4.47 -5.71 -24.88
CA GLY A 139 -4.37 -7.02 -25.53
C GLY A 139 -4.12 -7.02 -27.05
N ASP A 140 -3.78 -5.89 -27.66
CA ASP A 140 -3.42 -5.73 -29.07
C ASP A 140 -2.43 -4.55 -29.30
N SER A 141 -1.26 -4.86 -29.86
CA SER A 141 -0.51 -3.95 -30.77
C SER A 141 0.74 -4.60 -31.39
N ASN A 142 1.23 -5.72 -30.85
CA ASN A 142 2.49 -6.34 -31.30
C ASN A 142 2.43 -7.78 -31.83
N SER A 143 1.24 -8.34 -32.10
CA SER A 143 1.15 -9.51 -33.00
C SER A 143 1.20 -9.10 -34.48
N LYS A 144 2.11 -8.19 -34.85
CA LYS A 144 2.56 -8.06 -36.25
C LYS A 144 3.44 -9.27 -36.56
N SER A 145 2.83 -10.45 -36.67
CA SER A 145 3.39 -11.50 -37.49
C SER A 145 3.52 -10.91 -38.90
N LYS A 146 4.76 -10.67 -39.33
CA LYS A 146 5.09 -10.37 -40.72
C LYS A 146 4.61 -11.56 -41.54
N ASN A 147 3.38 -11.53 -42.04
CA ASN A 147 2.86 -12.22 -43.22
C ASN A 147 1.33 -12.19 -43.21
N SER A 148 0.75 -11.17 -43.85
CA SER A 148 -0.34 -11.31 -44.82
C SER A 148 -1.09 -9.98 -44.99
N SER A 149 -1.01 -9.46 -46.20
CA SER A 149 -1.90 -8.44 -46.71
C SER A 149 -3.32 -9.02 -46.79
N LYS A 150 -4.22 -8.59 -45.91
CA LYS A 150 -5.64 -8.40 -46.20
C LYS A 150 -6.33 -7.71 -45.01
N SER A 151 -6.86 -6.54 -45.33
CA SER A 151 -7.76 -5.73 -44.52
C SER A 151 -9.00 -6.53 -44.08
N THR A 152 -9.04 -6.91 -42.81
CA THR A 152 -10.28 -7.24 -42.09
C THR A 152 -10.10 -6.75 -40.66
N GLY A 153 -11.04 -5.93 -40.18
CA GLY A 153 -10.92 -5.10 -38.99
C GLY A 153 -10.41 -5.81 -37.74
N ASN A 154 -9.55 -5.09 -36.99
CA ASN A 154 -9.11 -5.44 -35.64
C ASN A 154 -10.32 -5.84 -34.80
N LYS A 155 -10.47 -7.14 -34.51
CA LYS A 155 -11.42 -7.60 -33.52
C LYS A 155 -10.71 -7.58 -32.17
N SER A 156 -10.99 -6.55 -31.36
CA SER A 156 -10.78 -6.60 -29.92
C SER A 156 -11.24 -7.97 -29.40
N LYS A 157 -10.43 -8.62 -28.54
CA LYS A 157 -10.76 -9.92 -27.92
C LYS A 157 -12.09 -9.90 -27.15
N PHE A 158 -12.55 -8.71 -26.78
CA PHE A 158 -13.84 -8.49 -26.16
C PHE A 158 -14.75 -7.64 -27.07
N PRO A 159 -16.07 -7.91 -27.12
CA PRO A 159 -17.01 -7.05 -27.83
C PRO A 159 -16.95 -5.62 -27.26
N ALA A 160 -17.13 -4.60 -28.12
CA ALA A 160 -17.04 -3.18 -27.74
C ALA A 160 -18.00 -2.77 -26.60
N SER A 161 -19.02 -3.58 -26.32
CA SER A 161 -19.98 -3.40 -25.21
C SER A 161 -19.55 -4.04 -23.89
N GLN A 162 -18.39 -4.70 -23.82
CA GLN A 162 -17.94 -5.36 -22.60
C GLN A 162 -17.23 -4.38 -21.69
N MET A 163 -17.68 -4.37 -20.43
CA MET A 163 -17.08 -3.59 -19.35
C MET A 163 -15.79 -4.26 -18.89
N THR A 164 -14.69 -3.52 -18.83
CA THR A 164 -13.37 -4.06 -18.49
C THR A 164 -12.69 -3.29 -17.36
N ILE A 165 -11.71 -3.93 -16.71
CA ILE A 165 -10.87 -3.26 -15.70
C ILE A 165 -10.04 -2.14 -16.31
N GLN A 166 -9.62 -2.28 -17.58
CA GLN A 166 -8.89 -1.24 -18.31
C GLN A 166 -9.73 0.02 -18.48
N GLN A 167 -11.04 -0.11 -18.75
CA GLN A 167 -11.93 1.05 -18.83
C GLN A 167 -12.05 1.79 -17.49
N ILE A 168 -12.03 1.07 -16.37
CA ILE A 168 -12.03 1.67 -15.02
C ILE A 168 -10.74 2.50 -14.81
N ILE A 169 -9.58 1.94 -15.16
CA ILE A 169 -8.29 2.66 -15.06
C ILE A 169 -8.25 3.85 -16.01
N ASN A 170 -8.71 3.69 -17.25
CA ASN A 170 -8.79 4.77 -18.23
C ASN A 170 -9.68 5.92 -17.74
N GLU A 171 -10.81 5.63 -17.11
CA GLU A 171 -11.70 6.65 -16.54
C GLU A 171 -11.00 7.47 -15.43
N MET A 172 -10.18 6.82 -14.59
CA MET A 172 -9.38 7.53 -13.58
C MET A 172 -8.35 8.47 -14.22
N ILE A 173 -7.72 8.03 -15.32
CA ILE A 173 -6.72 8.78 -16.10
C ILE A 173 -7.37 9.99 -16.78
N ILE A 174 -8.48 9.78 -17.49
CA ILE A 174 -9.23 10.83 -18.20
C ILE A 174 -9.68 11.91 -17.22
N ASN A 175 -10.23 11.51 -16.07
CA ASN A 175 -10.67 12.44 -15.03
C ASN A 175 -9.51 13.13 -14.28
N LYS A 176 -8.25 12.78 -14.58
CA LYS A 176 -7.06 13.25 -13.86
C LYS A 176 -7.25 13.11 -12.35
N SER A 177 -7.69 11.92 -11.94
CA SER A 177 -8.02 11.62 -10.55
C SER A 177 -6.76 11.73 -9.68
N LYS A 178 -6.91 12.24 -8.46
CA LYS A 178 -5.87 12.15 -7.43
C LYS A 178 -5.83 10.74 -6.90
N ILE A 179 -4.74 10.00 -7.12
CA ILE A 179 -4.65 8.59 -6.75
C ILE A 179 -3.77 8.43 -5.51
N VAL A 180 -4.28 7.69 -4.54
CA VAL A 180 -3.66 7.47 -3.24
C VAL A 180 -3.34 5.99 -3.05
N PHE A 181 -2.15 5.70 -2.56
CA PHE A 181 -1.70 4.35 -2.22
C PHE A 181 -1.05 4.35 -0.82
N HIS A 182 -0.75 3.17 -0.32
CA HIS A 182 0.16 2.96 0.80
C HIS A 182 1.31 2.06 0.35
N ASN A 183 2.54 2.59 0.26
CA ASN A 183 3.70 1.88 -0.30
C ASN A 183 3.55 1.56 -1.81
N ALA A 184 3.30 2.60 -2.60
CA ALA A 184 2.68 2.50 -3.93
C ALA A 184 3.49 1.78 -5.03
N LEU A 185 4.81 1.63 -4.88
CA LEU A 185 5.68 1.29 -6.02
C LEU A 185 5.31 -0.05 -6.68
N ILE A 186 4.97 -1.06 -5.88
CA ILE A 186 4.61 -2.39 -6.41
C ILE A 186 3.24 -2.32 -7.10
N ASP A 187 2.24 -1.74 -6.43
CA ASP A 187 0.89 -1.57 -7.00
C ASP A 187 0.92 -0.81 -8.32
N LEU A 188 1.69 0.27 -8.41
CA LEU A 188 1.84 1.07 -9.62
C LEU A 188 2.42 0.24 -10.78
N VAL A 189 3.46 -0.56 -10.54
CA VAL A 189 4.05 -1.42 -11.57
C VAL A 189 3.06 -2.51 -11.99
N PHE A 190 2.36 -3.13 -11.05
CA PHE A 190 1.36 -4.15 -11.34
C PHE A 190 0.17 -3.60 -12.13
N ILE A 191 -0.42 -2.48 -11.69
CA ILE A 191 -1.53 -1.80 -12.37
C ILE A 191 -1.10 -1.37 -13.77
N TYR A 192 0.10 -0.79 -13.92
CA TYR A 192 0.62 -0.42 -15.23
C TYR A 192 0.71 -1.64 -16.15
N GLY A 193 1.42 -2.69 -15.72
CA GLY A 193 1.70 -3.88 -16.54
C GLY A 193 0.48 -4.75 -16.84
N ASN A 194 -0.52 -4.77 -15.95
CA ASN A 194 -1.70 -5.63 -16.09
C ASN A 194 -2.88 -4.90 -16.70
N PHE A 195 -3.09 -3.61 -16.40
CA PHE A 195 -4.32 -2.89 -16.77
C PHE A 195 -4.08 -1.69 -17.68
N PHE A 196 -2.85 -1.25 -17.91
CA PHE A 196 -2.58 -0.09 -18.78
C PHE A 196 -1.83 -0.47 -20.06
N GLY A 197 -0.68 -1.12 -19.95
CA GLY A 197 0.20 -1.33 -21.10
C GLY A 197 1.48 -2.10 -20.82
N LYS A 198 2.35 -2.18 -21.83
CA LYS A 198 3.65 -2.81 -21.67
C LYS A 198 4.58 -1.92 -20.84
N LEU A 199 5.08 -2.47 -19.73
CA LEU A 199 6.05 -1.79 -18.86
C LEU A 199 7.28 -1.30 -19.65
N PRO A 200 7.73 -0.04 -19.43
CA PRO A 200 8.97 0.45 -20.01
C PRO A 200 10.19 -0.35 -19.53
N ASN A 201 11.18 -0.52 -20.39
CA ASN A 201 12.42 -1.21 -20.02
C ASN A 201 13.23 -0.39 -19.00
N ASP A 202 13.19 0.93 -19.13
CA ASP A 202 13.97 1.87 -18.33
C ASP A 202 13.12 2.49 -17.23
N PHE A 203 13.66 2.51 -16.01
CA PHE A 203 12.99 3.08 -14.85
C PHE A 203 12.62 4.57 -15.03
N ALA A 204 13.51 5.36 -15.64
CA ALA A 204 13.26 6.77 -15.89
C ALA A 204 12.07 7.00 -16.84
N THR A 205 11.91 6.14 -17.85
CA THR A 205 10.76 6.18 -18.76
C THR A 205 9.48 5.78 -18.03
N PHE A 206 9.53 4.77 -17.16
CA PHE A 206 8.39 4.43 -16.30
C PHE A 206 7.96 5.59 -15.41
N VAL A 207 8.90 6.25 -14.72
CA VAL A 207 8.59 7.45 -13.90
C VAL A 207 7.97 8.56 -14.75
N THR A 208 8.50 8.79 -15.95
CA THR A 208 7.96 9.80 -16.88
C THR A 208 6.56 9.44 -17.37
N ASP A 209 6.29 8.15 -17.59
CA ASP A 209 4.96 7.68 -17.96
C ASP A 209 3.97 7.84 -16.82
N LEU A 210 4.35 7.53 -15.58
CA LEU A 210 3.49 7.74 -14.41
C LEU A 210 3.08 9.22 -14.25
N ASP A 211 4.03 10.14 -14.40
CA ASP A 211 3.78 11.59 -14.37
C ASP A 211 2.80 12.03 -15.48
N LEU A 212 2.93 11.45 -16.67
CA LEU A 212 2.06 11.73 -17.81
C LEU A 212 0.64 11.16 -17.62
N ILE A 213 0.52 9.93 -17.12
CA ILE A 213 -0.73 9.18 -17.02
C ILE A 213 -1.54 9.63 -15.80
N PHE A 214 -0.88 9.85 -14.66
CA PHE A 214 -1.52 10.25 -13.41
C PHE A 214 -1.37 11.75 -13.18
N GLY A 215 -1.79 12.56 -14.16
CA GLY A 215 -1.69 14.03 -14.11
C GLY A 215 -2.50 14.71 -12.99
N GLY A 216 -3.37 13.96 -12.29
CA GLY A 216 -4.02 14.42 -11.06
C GLY A 216 -3.13 14.42 -9.82
N GLY A 217 -2.01 13.69 -9.87
CA GLY A 217 -1.07 13.50 -8.77
C GLY A 217 -1.19 12.12 -8.11
N LEU A 218 -0.04 11.58 -7.74
CA LEU A 218 0.11 10.34 -6.97
C LEU A 218 0.47 10.67 -5.51
N PHE A 219 -0.16 10.00 -4.56
CA PHE A 219 0.07 10.22 -3.13
C PHE A 219 0.35 8.90 -2.43
N ASP A 220 1.42 8.84 -1.64
CA ASP A 220 1.78 7.65 -0.86
C ASP A 220 1.67 7.94 0.64
N THR A 221 0.67 7.35 1.28
CA THR A 221 0.42 7.55 2.72
C THR A 221 1.55 7.02 3.60
N LYS A 222 2.31 6.02 3.15
CA LYS A 222 3.47 5.53 3.89
C LYS A 222 4.61 6.55 3.88
N PHE A 223 4.81 7.23 2.75
CA PHE A 223 5.73 8.36 2.68
C PHE A 223 5.31 9.48 3.63
N ILE A 224 4.03 9.89 3.60
CA ILE A 224 3.53 10.96 4.46
C ILE A 224 3.70 10.58 5.94
N ALA A 225 3.33 9.35 6.32
CA ALA A 225 3.49 8.82 7.67
C ALA A 225 4.94 8.91 8.18
N GLU A 226 5.92 8.42 7.42
CA GLU A 226 7.32 8.37 7.86
C GLU A 226 8.04 9.72 7.75
N PHE A 227 7.84 10.47 6.67
CA PHE A 227 8.65 11.66 6.38
C PHE A 227 8.01 12.96 6.85
N LYS A 228 6.67 13.03 6.88
CA LYS A 228 5.94 14.25 7.24
C LYS A 228 5.42 14.17 8.67
N ARG A 229 4.88 13.01 9.04
CA ARG A 229 4.36 12.74 10.40
C ARG A 229 5.37 12.11 11.35
N LYS A 230 6.56 11.70 10.86
CA LYS A 230 7.65 11.12 11.66
C LYS A 230 7.20 9.90 12.48
N LEU A 231 6.24 9.13 11.97
CA LEU A 231 5.79 7.90 12.61
C LEU A 231 6.89 6.84 12.50
N SER A 232 7.23 6.22 13.62
CA SER A 232 8.20 5.11 13.68
C SER A 232 7.62 3.80 13.15
N ILE A 233 6.31 3.61 13.26
CA ILE A 233 5.55 2.47 12.75
C ILE A 233 4.60 2.98 11.68
N SER A 234 4.66 2.35 10.51
CA SER A 234 4.04 2.88 9.29
C SER A 234 3.38 1.80 8.44
N PHE A 235 3.06 0.62 8.98
CA PHE A 235 2.25 -0.36 8.24
C PHE A 235 0.78 0.04 8.30
N LEU A 236 0.04 -0.28 7.23
CA LEU A 236 -1.28 0.27 6.94
C LEU A 236 -2.25 0.21 8.12
N GLU A 237 -2.48 -0.97 8.69
CA GLU A 237 -3.43 -1.16 9.80
C GLU A 237 -3.07 -0.31 11.04
N TYR A 238 -1.77 -0.23 11.39
CA TYR A 238 -1.33 0.61 12.51
C TYR A 238 -1.62 2.08 12.28
N VAL A 239 -1.27 2.61 11.09
CA VAL A 239 -1.49 4.03 10.79
C VAL A 239 -2.98 4.35 10.76
N PHE A 240 -3.79 3.46 10.19
CA PHE A 240 -5.25 3.60 10.18
C PHE A 240 -5.83 3.63 11.60
N LYS A 241 -5.47 2.67 12.46
CA LYS A 241 -5.94 2.63 13.86
C LYS A 241 -5.45 3.83 14.67
N ARG A 242 -4.22 4.30 14.45
CA ARG A 242 -3.69 5.55 15.03
C ARG A 242 -4.55 6.74 14.61
N CYS A 243 -4.77 6.94 13.31
CA CYS A 243 -5.62 8.03 12.78
C CYS A 243 -7.06 7.98 13.32
N LYS A 244 -7.65 6.78 13.44
CA LYS A 244 -8.97 6.61 14.06
C LYS A 244 -9.00 7.01 15.53
N LYS A 245 -8.00 6.57 16.30
CA LYS A 245 -7.88 6.87 17.74
C LYS A 245 -7.69 8.36 17.98
N ASP A 246 -6.86 9.01 17.18
CA ASP A 246 -6.61 10.45 17.28
C ASP A 246 -7.87 11.23 16.87
N ASN A 247 -8.53 10.87 15.76
CA ASN A 247 -9.81 11.49 15.37
C ASN A 247 -10.91 11.35 16.43
N PHE A 248 -10.97 10.20 17.11
CA PHE A 248 -11.90 9.99 18.22
C PHE A 248 -11.59 10.93 19.40
N ARG A 249 -10.31 11.14 19.74
CA ARG A 249 -9.89 12.08 20.79
C ARG A 249 -10.31 13.51 20.47
N GLU A 250 -10.07 13.94 19.23
CA GLU A 250 -10.48 15.28 18.74
C GLU A 250 -12.00 15.45 18.79
N THR A 251 -12.77 14.40 18.49
CA THR A 251 -14.24 14.48 18.57
C THR A 251 -14.75 14.64 20.00
N GLN A 252 -14.04 14.08 21.00
CA GLN A 252 -14.42 14.19 22.41
C GLN A 252 -13.98 15.53 23.02
N ASN A 253 -12.80 16.02 22.63
CA ASN A 253 -12.22 17.27 23.11
C ASN A 253 -11.81 18.13 21.91
N PRO A 254 -12.78 18.77 21.22
CA PRO A 254 -12.47 19.55 20.03
C PRO A 254 -11.64 20.78 20.40
N GLU A 255 -10.44 20.90 19.81
CA GLU A 255 -9.69 22.15 19.83
C GLU A 255 -10.28 23.12 18.79
N GLU A 256 -10.28 24.42 19.06
CA GLU A 256 -10.84 25.44 18.16
C GLU A 256 -10.15 25.44 16.77
N SER A 257 -8.93 24.93 16.68
CA SER A 257 -8.12 24.87 15.46
C SER A 257 -8.19 23.54 14.71
N THR A 258 -8.75 22.47 15.28
CA THR A 258 -8.70 21.13 14.70
C THR A 258 -10.07 20.69 14.16
N LYS A 259 -10.13 20.48 12.84
CA LYS A 259 -11.32 19.87 12.23
C LYS A 259 -11.33 18.36 12.47
N CYS A 260 -12.44 17.80 12.94
CA CYS A 260 -12.60 16.34 13.02
C CYS A 260 -12.98 15.75 11.65
N LEU A 261 -12.57 14.51 11.39
CA LEU A 261 -12.92 13.76 10.20
C LEU A 261 -14.20 12.96 10.43
N SER A 262 -15.14 13.08 9.51
CA SER A 262 -16.40 12.34 9.52
C SER A 262 -16.60 11.62 8.20
N ILE A 263 -17.02 10.37 8.27
CA ILE A 263 -17.20 9.49 7.12
C ILE A 263 -18.66 9.12 7.03
N ASN A 264 -19.25 9.37 5.86
CA ASN A 264 -20.60 8.95 5.54
C ASN A 264 -20.55 7.90 4.43
N PHE A 265 -21.34 6.85 4.59
CA PHE A 265 -21.53 5.85 3.54
C PHE A 265 -22.87 6.07 2.82
N LEU A 266 -22.91 5.70 1.55
CA LEU A 266 -24.17 5.68 0.81
C LEU A 266 -25.05 4.51 1.25
N SER A 267 -26.36 4.71 1.15
CA SER A 267 -27.33 3.62 1.23
C SER A 267 -27.42 2.90 -0.12
N TYR A 268 -27.30 1.58 -0.10
CA TYR A 268 -27.34 0.75 -1.31
C TYR A 268 -28.76 0.19 -1.51
N PRO A 269 -29.33 0.29 -2.73
CA PRO A 269 -30.57 -0.39 -3.06
C PRO A 269 -30.46 -1.90 -2.84
N GLU A 270 -31.56 -2.57 -2.52
CA GLU A 270 -31.60 -4.01 -2.19
C GLU A 270 -30.86 -4.89 -3.20
N LEU A 271 -30.99 -4.57 -4.49
CA LEU A 271 -30.35 -5.30 -5.59
C LEU A 271 -28.81 -5.22 -5.55
N VAL A 272 -28.23 -4.16 -4.99
CA VAL A 272 -26.77 -4.01 -4.79
C VAL A 272 -26.38 -4.47 -3.39
N HIS A 273 -27.23 -4.22 -2.38
CA HIS A 273 -27.00 -4.54 -0.98
C HIS A 273 -26.61 -6.01 -0.74
N LYS A 274 -27.16 -6.95 -1.52
CA LYS A 274 -26.77 -8.38 -1.48
C LYS A 274 -25.29 -8.65 -1.79
N ASN A 275 -24.61 -7.71 -2.46
CA ASN A 275 -23.19 -7.77 -2.80
C ASN A 275 -22.33 -6.89 -1.88
N VAL A 276 -22.91 -6.28 -0.84
CA VAL A 276 -22.17 -5.43 0.09
C VAL A 276 -21.74 -6.26 1.28
N VAL A 277 -20.45 -6.21 1.59
CA VAL A 277 -19.86 -6.80 2.79
C VAL A 277 -19.59 -5.67 3.78
N TYR A 278 -20.17 -5.77 4.96
CA TYR A 278 -19.97 -4.82 6.05
C TYR A 278 -18.81 -5.29 6.93
N ILE A 279 -17.74 -4.49 6.98
CA ILE A 279 -16.52 -4.82 7.71
C ILE A 279 -16.42 -3.94 8.95
N SER A 280 -16.49 -4.58 10.12
CA SER A 280 -16.37 -3.87 11.40
C SER A 280 -14.94 -3.40 11.64
N CYS A 281 -14.82 -2.12 12.01
CA CYS A 281 -13.53 -1.52 12.37
C CYS A 281 -13.16 -1.69 13.84
N GLU A 282 -14.01 -2.31 14.67
CA GLU A 282 -13.88 -2.31 16.15
C GLU A 282 -13.44 -3.64 16.75
N LYS A 283 -13.07 -4.63 15.93
CA LYS A 283 -12.60 -5.92 16.46
C LYS A 283 -11.25 -5.73 17.16
N SER A 284 -11.33 -5.44 18.46
CA SER A 284 -10.23 -5.62 19.40
C SER A 284 -10.14 -7.13 19.67
N ASP A 285 -9.10 -7.77 19.14
CA ASP A 285 -8.76 -9.15 19.53
C ASP A 285 -8.25 -9.21 20.99
N ALA A 286 -8.15 -8.05 21.66
CA ALA A 286 -7.76 -7.95 23.05
C ALA A 286 -8.97 -8.18 23.96
N SER A 287 -9.04 -9.37 24.56
CA SER A 287 -9.84 -9.55 25.78
C SER A 287 -9.35 -8.54 26.85
N PRO A 288 -10.26 -7.78 27.50
CA PRO A 288 -9.89 -6.80 28.52
C PRO A 288 -9.04 -7.47 29.62
N GLY A 289 -7.80 -7.03 29.78
CA GLY A 289 -6.90 -7.50 30.85
C GLY A 289 -5.85 -8.55 30.46
N ASP A 290 -5.75 -8.96 29.20
CA ASP A 290 -4.64 -9.83 28.77
C ASP A 290 -3.31 -9.04 28.71
N LYS A 291 -2.28 -9.58 29.37
CA LYS A 291 -0.98 -8.95 29.68
C LYS A 291 0.16 -9.46 28.80
N GLN A 292 -0.16 -10.07 27.67
CA GLN A 292 0.83 -10.63 26.77
C GLN A 292 1.76 -9.53 26.22
N GLU A 293 3.07 -9.76 26.32
CA GLU A 293 4.08 -8.83 25.78
C GLU A 293 3.89 -8.66 24.26
N VAL A 294 3.94 -7.42 23.77
CA VAL A 294 3.89 -7.13 22.34
C VAL A 294 5.05 -7.78 21.59
N CYS A 295 4.75 -8.37 20.44
CA CYS A 295 5.76 -8.93 19.56
C CYS A 295 6.56 -7.82 18.87
N PHE A 296 7.85 -7.72 19.19
CA PHE A 296 8.74 -6.71 18.59
C PHE A 296 8.87 -6.86 17.06
N GLY A 297 8.89 -8.09 16.54
CA GLY A 297 8.95 -8.35 15.10
C GLY A 297 7.72 -7.80 14.38
N PHE A 298 6.53 -8.11 14.91
CA PHE A 298 5.27 -7.61 14.38
C PHE A 298 5.15 -6.09 14.53
N LYS A 299 5.46 -5.55 15.73
CA LYS A 299 5.38 -4.10 16.01
C LYS A 299 6.09 -3.25 14.96
N ASN A 300 7.28 -3.64 14.52
CA ASN A 300 8.08 -2.82 13.60
C ASN A 300 7.77 -3.07 12.13
N HIS A 301 7.10 -4.17 11.78
CA HIS A 301 7.00 -4.62 10.39
C HIS A 301 5.60 -5.02 9.93
N GLY A 302 4.62 -5.08 10.84
CA GLY A 302 3.29 -5.65 10.57
C GLY A 302 3.30 -7.16 10.28
N TRP A 303 4.43 -7.84 10.50
CA TRP A 303 4.61 -9.26 10.20
C TRP A 303 5.57 -9.93 11.17
N CYS A 304 5.29 -11.19 11.51
CA CYS A 304 6.11 -12.01 12.39
C CYS A 304 6.43 -13.36 11.74
N ILE A 305 7.68 -13.82 11.89
CA ILE A 305 8.13 -15.11 11.36
C ILE A 305 7.42 -16.32 11.98
N ASN A 306 6.95 -16.17 13.22
CA ASN A 306 6.21 -17.21 13.93
C ASN A 306 4.70 -17.16 13.62
N GLY A 307 4.23 -16.18 12.85
CA GLY A 307 2.81 -16.06 12.46
C GLY A 307 1.85 -16.26 13.63
N ASN A 308 0.88 -17.16 13.44
CA ASN A 308 -0.13 -17.51 14.43
C ASN A 308 0.43 -18.33 15.61
N ASP A 309 1.62 -18.92 15.48
CA ASP A 309 2.30 -19.67 16.55
C ASP A 309 3.12 -18.75 17.47
N CYS A 310 3.06 -17.43 17.26
CA CYS A 310 3.78 -16.47 18.08
C CYS A 310 3.20 -16.40 19.49
N SER A 311 4.03 -16.64 20.50
CA SER A 311 3.65 -16.53 21.92
C SER A 311 3.55 -15.09 22.43
N LYS A 312 3.73 -14.08 21.55
CA LYS A 312 3.64 -12.65 21.86
C LYS A 312 2.44 -12.01 21.14
N SER A 313 1.94 -10.90 21.66
CA SER A 313 0.76 -10.22 21.11
C SER A 313 1.06 -9.57 19.76
N HIS A 314 0.20 -9.81 18.76
CA HIS A 314 0.15 -9.10 17.48
C HIS A 314 -0.98 -8.04 17.42
N CYS A 315 -1.71 -7.83 18.53
CA CYS A 315 -2.80 -6.86 18.57
C CYS A 315 -2.28 -5.41 18.39
N VAL A 316 -2.73 -4.75 17.33
CA VAL A 316 -2.36 -3.36 17.00
C VAL A 316 -2.84 -2.36 18.05
N ASP A 317 -4.04 -2.56 18.62
CA ASP A 317 -4.59 -1.67 19.64
C ASP A 317 -3.70 -1.64 20.89
N ARG A 318 -3.14 -2.79 21.27
CA ARG A 318 -2.14 -2.87 22.35
C ARG A 318 -0.85 -2.14 22.01
N ILE A 319 -0.37 -2.23 20.78
CA ILE A 319 0.83 -1.50 20.35
C ILE A 319 0.61 0.01 20.54
N LEU A 320 -0.56 0.50 20.15
CA LEU A 320 -0.94 1.92 20.31
C LEU A 320 -1.05 2.31 21.78
N ASP A 321 -1.67 1.47 22.62
CA ASP A 321 -1.80 1.73 24.06
C ASP A 321 -0.44 1.76 24.78
N GLU A 322 0.47 0.83 24.45
CA GLU A 322 1.83 0.84 25.01
C GLU A 322 2.61 2.09 24.61
N GLU A 323 2.46 2.58 23.37
CA GLU A 323 3.12 3.81 22.92
C GLU A 323 2.55 5.05 23.59
N ASP A 324 1.23 5.16 23.72
CA ASP A 324 0.60 6.30 24.41
C ASP A 324 1.05 6.36 25.87
N LEU A 325 1.14 5.22 26.56
CA LEU A 325 1.67 5.15 27.93
C LEU A 325 3.14 5.55 28.03
N GLN A 326 3.95 5.21 27.03
CA GLN A 326 5.36 5.62 26.96
C GLN A 326 5.50 7.13 26.78
N HIS A 327 4.64 7.75 25.97
CA HIS A 327 4.62 9.21 25.77
C HIS A 327 4.15 9.97 27.02
N LEU A 328 3.20 9.41 27.79
CA LEU A 328 2.71 10.03 29.03
C LEU A 328 3.69 9.89 30.22
N ASN A 329 4.61 8.92 30.21
CA ASN A 329 5.57 8.69 31.30
C ASN A 329 7.04 8.59 30.84
N PRO A 330 7.67 9.70 30.38
CA PRO A 330 9.06 9.69 29.90
C PRO A 330 10.10 9.31 30.97
N HIS A 331 9.79 9.53 32.25
CA HIS A 331 10.77 9.50 33.34
C HIS A 331 11.06 8.12 33.95
N HIS A 332 10.32 7.06 33.60
CA HIS A 332 10.56 5.74 34.20
C HIS A 332 11.68 4.93 33.51
N HIS A 333 12.30 5.46 32.46
CA HIS A 333 13.11 4.68 31.53
C HIS A 333 14.61 4.55 31.89
N ASN A 334 15.12 5.27 32.90
CA ASN A 334 16.52 5.12 33.34
C ASN A 334 16.75 4.01 34.37
N CYS A 335 15.69 3.36 34.89
CA CYS A 335 15.86 2.36 35.96
C CYS A 335 15.88 0.89 35.46
N SER A 336 15.34 0.60 34.27
CA SER A 336 15.19 -0.78 33.79
C SER A 336 16.37 -1.29 32.93
N THR A 337 17.16 -0.40 32.32
CA THR A 337 18.39 -0.75 31.58
C THR A 337 19.62 -0.97 32.48
N SER A 338 19.59 -0.46 33.72
CA SER A 338 20.66 -0.59 34.71
C SER A 338 20.69 -1.96 35.43
N ARG A 339 19.56 -2.67 35.51
CA ARG A 339 19.48 -3.95 36.25
C ARG A 339 19.89 -5.18 35.43
N LYS A 340 19.88 -5.12 34.09
CA LYS A 340 20.29 -6.25 33.22
C LYS A 340 21.80 -6.32 32.98
N SER A 341 22.56 -5.25 33.21
CA SER A 341 24.02 -5.19 33.02
C SER A 341 24.84 -5.68 34.23
N LYS A 342 24.24 -5.84 35.42
CA LYS A 342 24.94 -6.35 36.62
C LYS A 342 24.90 -7.87 36.80
N LYS A 343 24.05 -8.61 36.08
CA LYS A 343 23.95 -10.08 36.20
C LYS A 343 24.92 -10.87 35.31
N ARG A 344 25.67 -10.20 34.40
CA ARG A 344 26.68 -10.84 33.52
C ARG A 344 28.13 -10.73 34.00
N LYS A 345 28.41 -10.16 35.19
CA LYS A 345 29.77 -10.01 35.73
C LYS A 345 30.13 -10.96 36.90
N LYS A 346 29.35 -12.01 37.16
CA LYS A 346 29.61 -12.95 38.28
C LYS A 346 29.60 -14.43 37.90
N CYS A 347 30.19 -14.77 36.75
CA CYS A 347 30.62 -16.14 36.44
C CYS A 347 31.84 -16.08 35.53
N LYS A 348 33.03 -15.90 36.13
CA LYS A 348 34.34 -16.35 35.62
C LYS A 348 35.42 -15.89 36.61
N SER A 349 35.54 -16.62 37.70
CA SER A 349 36.72 -16.66 38.57
C SER A 349 36.89 -18.10 38.99
N VAL A 350 38.15 -18.55 39.15
CA VAL A 350 38.67 -19.93 39.34
C VAL A 350 39.13 -20.51 37.99
N ARG A 351 40.41 -20.80 37.70
CA ARG A 351 41.71 -20.83 38.41
C ARG A 351 42.81 -20.78 37.31
N GLN A 352 43.89 -20.01 37.49
CA GLN A 352 45.29 -20.45 37.78
C GLN A 352 45.88 -21.42 36.74
N ASN A 353 47.10 -21.30 36.21
CA ASN A 353 48.31 -20.62 36.68
C ASN A 353 49.37 -20.57 35.55
N ASP A 354 50.45 -19.83 35.81
CA ASP A 354 51.84 -19.98 35.34
C ASP A 354 52.45 -18.90 34.40
N ASN A 355 53.07 -17.92 35.07
CA ASN A 355 54.50 -17.55 35.13
C ASN A 355 55.33 -17.16 33.88
N GLY A 356 56.12 -16.08 34.09
CA GLY A 356 57.37 -15.70 33.40
C GLY A 356 57.27 -14.37 32.65
N ASP A 357 57.64 -13.20 33.19
CA ASP A 357 59.01 -12.58 33.16
C ASP A 357 59.69 -12.71 31.78
N CYS A 358 60.30 -11.70 31.13
CA CYS A 358 60.79 -10.39 31.54
C CYS A 358 61.31 -9.62 30.28
N HIS A 359 61.44 -8.29 30.43
CA HIS A 359 62.46 -7.37 29.90
C HIS A 359 62.70 -7.03 28.40
N ASP A 360 62.81 -5.69 28.24
CA ASP A 360 63.77 -4.86 27.47
C ASP A 360 63.49 -4.40 26.03
N GLY A 361 63.34 -3.05 25.93
CA GLY A 361 64.11 -2.10 25.10
C GLY A 361 64.05 -2.26 23.57
N ASP A 362 64.15 -1.22 22.75
CA ASP A 362 64.24 0.23 22.87
C ASP A 362 64.04 0.76 21.42
N ASP A 363 63.84 2.07 21.30
CA ASP A 363 64.08 2.91 20.13
C ASP A 363 63.17 2.83 18.88
N GLY A 364 62.41 3.92 18.70
CA GLY A 364 62.94 4.91 17.75
C GLY A 364 62.04 5.35 16.59
N SER A 365 61.32 6.44 16.83
CA SER A 365 60.99 7.53 15.88
C SER A 365 59.84 7.38 14.86
N GLY A 366 58.94 8.38 14.83
CA GLY A 366 58.02 8.60 13.69
C GLY A 366 56.62 9.19 13.97
N VAL A 367 56.58 10.38 14.57
CA VAL A 367 55.47 11.36 14.73
C VAL A 367 54.28 11.30 13.74
N GLY A 368 53.04 11.40 14.24
CA GLY A 368 51.89 11.99 13.50
C GLY A 368 50.49 11.47 13.84
N LYS A 369 49.78 12.17 14.74
CA LYS A 369 48.40 11.90 15.25
C LYS A 369 47.29 11.98 14.18
N HIS A 370 46.31 11.05 14.19
CA HIS A 370 44.92 11.31 14.65
C HIS A 370 44.04 10.05 14.60
N ASN A 371 43.30 9.82 15.70
CA ASN A 371 42.38 8.71 15.97
C ASN A 371 40.99 8.92 15.35
N GLY A 372 40.27 7.82 15.06
CA GLY A 372 38.80 7.85 14.99
C GLY A 372 38.07 6.64 14.38
N ALA A 373 37.77 5.64 15.22
CA ALA A 373 36.61 4.74 15.17
C ALA A 373 36.51 3.64 14.09
N LEU A 374 36.84 2.41 14.53
CA LEU A 374 36.53 1.14 13.88
C LEU A 374 35.08 0.69 14.18
N ASN A 375 34.36 0.38 13.11
CA ASN A 375 33.06 -0.27 13.10
C ASN A 375 33.16 -1.75 13.51
N SER A 376 32.17 -2.25 14.26
CA SER A 376 31.95 -3.69 14.43
C SER A 376 30.56 -4.05 13.93
N SER A 377 30.54 -4.72 12.78
CA SER A 377 29.37 -5.25 12.08
C SER A 377 29.55 -6.76 11.93
N ASN A 378 29.21 -7.55 12.95
CA ASN A 378 29.29 -9.03 12.89
C ASN A 378 28.04 -9.69 13.49
N GLY A 379 26.88 -9.49 12.85
CA GLY A 379 25.63 -10.19 13.19
C GLY A 379 25.04 -11.07 12.08
N ASN A 380 25.54 -10.98 10.85
CA ASN A 380 24.81 -11.50 9.67
C ASN A 380 25.41 -12.76 9.03
N GLU A 381 26.44 -13.37 9.62
CA GLU A 381 27.09 -14.56 9.05
C GLU A 381 26.62 -15.89 9.68
N LEU A 382 25.95 -15.85 10.84
CA LEU A 382 25.46 -17.05 11.51
C LEU A 382 24.09 -17.54 10.99
N VAL A 383 23.28 -16.64 10.42
CA VAL A 383 21.92 -16.94 9.92
C VAL A 383 21.96 -17.73 8.61
N THR A 384 23.02 -17.56 7.80
CA THR A 384 23.17 -18.27 6.52
C THR A 384 23.65 -19.71 6.70
N LYS A 385 24.31 -20.05 7.82
CA LYS A 385 24.79 -21.42 8.08
C LYS A 385 23.72 -22.36 8.66
N LEU A 386 22.69 -21.84 9.34
CA LEU A 386 21.61 -22.69 9.89
C LEU A 386 20.50 -23.04 8.88
N LEU A 387 20.35 -22.27 7.80
CA LEU A 387 19.38 -22.55 6.73
C LEU A 387 19.89 -23.56 5.68
N HIS A 388 21.20 -23.81 5.61
CA HIS A 388 21.78 -24.84 4.74
C HIS A 388 21.81 -26.25 5.37
N GLN A 389 21.42 -26.40 6.63
CA GLN A 389 21.48 -27.70 7.32
C GLN A 389 20.17 -28.50 7.26
N ASN A 390 19.05 -27.85 6.87
CA ASN A 390 17.73 -28.50 6.77
C ASN A 390 17.32 -28.88 5.32
N LEU A 391 18.26 -28.84 4.37
CA LEU A 391 18.06 -29.28 2.97
C LEU A 391 18.80 -30.59 2.64
N ALA A 392 19.47 -31.24 3.60
CA ALA A 392 20.31 -32.42 3.37
C ALA A 392 19.80 -33.71 4.08
N VAL A 393 18.52 -33.80 4.43
CA VAL A 393 17.96 -34.99 5.14
C VAL A 393 16.71 -35.58 4.45
N ILE A 394 16.52 -35.36 3.15
CA ILE A 394 15.59 -36.17 2.33
C ILE A 394 16.30 -36.62 1.06
N GLU A 395 17.44 -37.28 1.22
CA GLU A 395 17.97 -38.24 0.25
C GLU A 395 18.33 -39.50 1.04
N ARG A 396 17.44 -40.50 0.98
CA ARG A 396 17.65 -41.96 1.19
C ARG A 396 16.37 -42.60 1.70
N ALA A 397 15.46 -42.92 0.78
CA ALA A 397 14.62 -44.12 0.84
C ALA A 397 13.72 -44.19 -0.41
N SER A 398 14.16 -44.92 -1.43
CA SER A 398 13.28 -45.55 -2.43
C SER A 398 14.06 -46.69 -3.08
N PRO A 399 13.64 -47.96 -2.94
CA PRO A 399 14.15 -49.02 -3.78
C PRO A 399 13.49 -48.95 -5.17
N SER A 400 14.30 -49.23 -6.17
CA SER A 400 13.97 -49.39 -7.59
C SER A 400 12.96 -50.50 -7.85
N LEU A 401 12.08 -50.34 -8.83
CA LEU A 401 11.61 -51.41 -9.73
C LEU A 401 11.01 -50.81 -11.02
N SER A 402 11.41 -51.39 -12.14
CA SER A 402 11.12 -51.04 -13.53
C SER A 402 9.87 -51.78 -14.07
N PRO A 403 9.37 -51.46 -15.29
CA PRO A 403 7.99 -51.73 -15.70
C PRO A 403 7.83 -53.05 -16.46
N SER A 404 6.66 -53.68 -16.35
CA SER A 404 6.22 -54.69 -17.32
C SER A 404 4.70 -54.65 -17.53
N SER A 405 4.36 -54.87 -18.80
CA SER A 405 3.06 -54.83 -19.47
C SER A 405 2.20 -56.07 -19.23
N SER A 406 0.87 -55.92 -19.16
CA SER A 406 -0.11 -56.84 -19.78
C SER A 406 -1.53 -56.29 -19.67
N ALA A 407 -2.37 -56.64 -20.64
CA ALA A 407 -3.70 -56.10 -20.90
C ALA A 407 -4.83 -57.13 -20.64
N LEU A 408 -6.06 -56.60 -20.46
CA LEU A 408 -7.42 -57.21 -20.57
C LEU A 408 -8.00 -57.98 -19.36
N PRO A 409 -9.35 -58.13 -19.22
CA PRO A 409 -10.53 -57.40 -19.76
C PRO A 409 -11.56 -56.97 -18.66
N PRO A 410 -12.72 -56.34 -19.00
CA PRO A 410 -13.63 -55.76 -18.01
C PRO A 410 -14.71 -56.74 -17.54
N SER A 411 -15.14 -56.63 -16.27
CA SER A 411 -16.35 -57.28 -15.78
C SER A 411 -17.26 -56.29 -15.04
N SER A 412 -18.52 -56.37 -15.44
CA SER A 412 -19.71 -55.64 -15.02
C SER A 412 -20.27 -56.17 -13.69
N LEU A 413 -20.72 -55.29 -12.78
CA LEU A 413 -22.15 -55.10 -12.42
C LEU A 413 -22.34 -54.36 -11.07
N SER A 414 -23.40 -53.52 -11.09
CA SER A 414 -24.32 -53.18 -10.00
C SER A 414 -23.95 -52.08 -8.98
N SER A 415 -24.48 -50.89 -9.27
CA SER A 415 -25.44 -50.13 -8.45
C SER A 415 -25.39 -50.28 -6.93
N SER A 416 -24.98 -49.20 -6.25
CA SER A 416 -25.78 -48.60 -5.17
C SER A 416 -25.34 -47.15 -4.93
N LEU A 417 -26.20 -46.23 -5.33
CA LEU A 417 -26.19 -44.84 -4.92
C LEU A 417 -26.28 -44.76 -3.39
N ARG A 418 -25.25 -44.22 -2.75
CA ARG A 418 -25.37 -43.60 -1.42
C ARG A 418 -24.88 -42.16 -1.55
N GLN A 419 -25.84 -41.24 -1.52
CA GLN A 419 -25.57 -39.84 -1.18
C GLN A 419 -25.03 -39.78 0.25
N PRO A 420 -24.00 -38.97 0.51
CA PRO A 420 -23.77 -38.42 1.83
C PRO A 420 -24.38 -37.04 1.91
N SER A 421 -25.40 -36.98 2.76
CA SER A 421 -26.02 -35.84 3.41
C SER A 421 -25.10 -34.65 3.69
N SER A 422 -25.68 -33.47 3.45
CA SER A 422 -25.29 -32.17 3.99
C SER A 422 -25.00 -32.20 5.50
N SER A 423 -23.77 -31.86 5.87
CA SER A 423 -23.46 -31.24 7.15
C SER A 423 -22.17 -30.44 6.99
N ALA A 424 -22.34 -29.12 6.82
CA ALA A 424 -21.24 -28.18 6.87
C ALA A 424 -20.54 -28.29 8.23
N PRO A 425 -19.20 -28.37 8.31
CA PRO A 425 -18.51 -28.22 9.56
C PRO A 425 -18.55 -26.73 9.95
N SER A 426 -19.37 -26.42 10.94
CA SER A 426 -19.23 -25.20 11.73
C SER A 426 -17.93 -25.28 12.51
N SER A 427 -16.87 -24.63 12.03
CA SER A 427 -15.66 -24.40 12.81
C SER A 427 -15.48 -22.90 13.03
N SER A 428 -15.89 -22.47 14.22
CA SER A 428 -15.50 -21.22 14.86
C SER A 428 -13.99 -21.25 15.13
N ALA A 429 -13.21 -20.74 14.17
CA ALA A 429 -11.83 -20.33 14.38
C ALA A 429 -11.79 -18.80 14.58
N PRO A 430 -10.83 -18.25 15.36
CA PRO A 430 -10.69 -16.80 15.52
C PRO A 430 -10.37 -16.21 14.14
N SER A 431 -11.16 -15.25 13.65
CA SER A 431 -10.95 -14.66 12.32
C SER A 431 -9.79 -13.65 12.36
N PRO A 432 -8.65 -13.89 11.69
CA PRO A 432 -7.64 -12.86 11.47
C PRO A 432 -8.24 -11.74 10.60
N GLY A 433 -7.70 -10.52 10.71
CA GLY A 433 -8.18 -9.33 10.00
C GLY A 433 -8.53 -9.60 8.54
N VAL A 434 -9.68 -9.10 8.09
CA VAL A 434 -10.15 -9.32 6.70
C VAL A 434 -9.34 -8.40 5.78
N HIS A 435 -8.13 -8.81 5.39
CA HIS A 435 -7.38 -8.16 4.30
C HIS A 435 -8.15 -8.43 3.01
N ARG A 436 -8.74 -7.35 2.52
CA ARG A 436 -9.43 -7.28 1.24
C ARG A 436 -8.95 -6.00 0.62
N ALA A 437 -8.48 -6.08 -0.62
CA ALA A 437 -8.07 -4.92 -1.41
C ALA A 437 -9.02 -3.71 -1.21
N GLY A 438 -10.33 -3.92 -1.28
CA GLY A 438 -11.32 -2.85 -1.04
C GLY A 438 -11.20 -2.17 0.33
N PHE A 439 -11.09 -2.95 1.41
CA PHE A 439 -10.96 -2.40 2.77
C PHE A 439 -9.58 -1.78 3.00
N ASP A 440 -8.52 -2.36 2.44
CA ASP A 440 -7.16 -1.81 2.50
C ASP A 440 -7.07 -0.47 1.73
N ALA A 441 -7.77 -0.35 0.60
CA ALA A 441 -7.97 0.91 -0.11
C ALA A 441 -8.76 1.93 0.72
N PHE A 442 -9.80 1.50 1.46
CA PHE A 442 -10.51 2.37 2.39
C PHE A 442 -9.60 2.89 3.52
N MET A 443 -8.83 2.00 4.18
CA MET A 443 -7.87 2.39 5.22
C MET A 443 -6.85 3.40 4.67
N THR A 444 -6.33 3.15 3.48
CA THR A 444 -5.41 4.05 2.76
C THR A 444 -6.03 5.44 2.56
N GLY A 445 -7.28 5.50 2.08
CA GLY A 445 -7.95 6.77 1.86
C GLY A 445 -8.31 7.51 3.16
N TYR A 446 -8.69 6.80 4.21
CA TYR A 446 -8.96 7.38 5.53
C TYR A 446 -7.71 8.03 6.13
N ILE A 447 -6.56 7.34 6.03
CA ILE A 447 -5.26 7.88 6.46
C ILE A 447 -4.95 9.16 5.69
N PHE A 448 -5.11 9.15 4.37
CA PHE A 448 -4.84 10.31 3.54
C PHE A 448 -5.75 11.50 3.90
N ALA A 449 -7.05 11.27 4.04
CA ALA A 449 -8.02 12.28 4.49
C ALA A 449 -7.63 12.88 5.85
N THR A 450 -7.19 12.02 6.79
CA THR A 450 -6.74 12.47 8.11
C THR A 450 -5.51 13.38 8.00
N PHE A 451 -4.51 12.99 7.20
CA PHE A 451 -3.30 13.78 7.06
C PHE A 451 -3.56 15.13 6.42
N ILE A 452 -4.23 15.17 5.26
CA ILE A 452 -4.49 16.46 4.58
C ILE A 452 -5.37 17.40 5.42
N ASN A 453 -6.27 16.85 6.24
CA ASN A 453 -7.12 17.65 7.12
C ASN A 453 -6.31 18.31 8.26
N VAL A 454 -5.34 17.60 8.85
CA VAL A 454 -4.49 18.19 9.89
C VAL A 454 -3.59 19.30 9.33
N ASP A 455 -3.00 19.12 8.14
CA ASP A 455 -2.07 20.12 7.58
C ASP A 455 -2.78 21.39 7.04
N ALA A 456 -4.04 21.24 6.62
CA ALA A 456 -4.89 22.38 6.28
C ALA A 456 -5.12 23.31 7.50
N ASN A 457 -5.13 22.76 8.71
CA ASN A 457 -5.29 23.52 9.95
C ASN A 457 -4.01 24.27 10.34
N ASP A 458 -2.83 23.67 10.17
CA ASP A 458 -1.53 24.31 10.43
C ASP A 458 -1.29 25.51 9.50
N SER A 459 -1.71 25.40 8.24
CA SER A 459 -1.57 26.47 7.24
C SER A 459 -2.43 27.70 7.53
N ASN A 460 -3.61 27.50 8.14
CA ASN A 460 -4.50 28.60 8.54
C ASN A 460 -4.01 29.33 9.79
N ASN A 461 -3.33 28.63 10.72
CA ASN A 461 -2.73 29.23 11.92
C ASN A 461 -1.50 30.11 11.62
N ILE A 462 -0.74 29.82 10.56
CA ILE A 462 0.40 30.66 10.16
C ILE A 462 -0.07 32.00 9.57
N ASN A 463 -1.19 31.99 8.82
CA ASN A 463 -1.74 33.20 8.21
C ASN A 463 -2.45 34.13 9.22
N SER A 464 -2.95 33.62 10.34
CA SER A 464 -3.50 34.46 11.42
C SER A 464 -2.40 35.16 12.24
N SER A 465 -1.21 34.56 12.37
CA SER A 465 -0.07 35.17 13.06
C SER A 465 0.63 36.27 12.25
N CYS A 466 0.53 36.27 10.91
CA CYS A 466 1.14 37.30 10.07
C CYS A 466 0.30 38.58 9.90
N ASN A 467 -1.00 38.56 10.27
CA ASN A 467 -1.88 39.73 10.16
C ASN A 467 -1.94 40.61 11.42
N ASN A 468 -1.34 40.19 12.55
CA ASN A 468 -1.35 40.96 13.80
C ASN A 468 -0.15 41.91 14.00
N ASN A 469 0.76 42.02 13.02
CA ASN A 469 1.96 42.88 13.13
C ASN A 469 2.08 43.97 12.05
N ARG A 470 0.96 44.49 11.54
CA ARG A 470 0.96 45.72 10.72
C ARG A 470 -0.13 46.69 11.14
N THR A 471 0.12 47.39 12.25
CA THR A 471 -0.48 48.71 12.46
C THR A 471 0.61 49.71 12.86
N ASN A 472 0.62 50.82 12.13
CA ASN A 472 1.29 52.10 12.39
C ASN A 472 2.79 52.21 12.08
N ALA A 473 3.10 52.67 10.87
CA ALA A 473 3.93 53.87 10.67
C ALA A 473 3.84 54.38 9.22
N ASP A 474 3.34 55.61 9.11
CA ASP A 474 3.69 56.68 8.17
C ASP A 474 3.51 56.53 6.65
N CYS A 475 2.48 57.24 6.19
CA CYS A 475 2.40 57.85 4.87
C CYS A 475 3.50 58.90 4.69
N ASN A 476 4.22 58.89 3.55
CA ASN A 476 4.52 60.10 2.77
C ASN A 476 5.22 59.76 1.42
N ASN A 477 4.42 59.91 0.35
CA ASN A 477 4.70 60.62 -0.89
C ASN A 477 6.17 60.81 -1.38
N SER A 478 6.52 60.27 -2.56
CA SER A 478 6.97 61.08 -3.73
C SER A 478 7.42 60.21 -4.92
N ASN A 479 7.04 60.70 -6.11
CA ASN A 479 7.29 60.19 -7.46
C ASN A 479 8.76 59.92 -7.81
N THR A 480 9.02 58.93 -8.69
CA THR A 480 9.78 59.14 -9.96
C THR A 480 9.74 57.92 -10.90
N HIS A 481 9.26 58.20 -12.13
CA HIS A 481 9.49 57.62 -13.46
C HIS A 481 10.11 56.22 -13.70
N VAL A 482 9.27 55.35 -14.32
CA VAL A 482 9.40 54.68 -15.64
C VAL A 482 10.78 54.13 -16.08
N SER A 483 10.88 52.81 -16.25
CA SER A 483 11.13 52.19 -17.58
C SER A 483 10.86 50.68 -17.59
N ASP A 484 10.29 50.28 -18.73
CA ASP A 484 9.74 48.99 -19.17
C ASP A 484 10.60 47.74 -18.93
N VAL A 485 9.96 46.62 -18.54
CA VAL A 485 10.08 45.33 -19.25
C VAL A 485 8.76 44.57 -19.13
N THR A 486 8.20 44.22 -20.29
CA THR A 486 7.02 43.42 -20.55
C THR A 486 7.06 42.01 -19.93
N ASN A 487 5.98 41.58 -19.28
CA ASN A 487 5.65 40.17 -19.12
C ASN A 487 4.13 39.99 -19.15
N ASP A 488 3.64 39.43 -20.26
CA ASP A 488 2.28 38.94 -20.43
C ASP A 488 2.00 37.80 -19.45
N VAL A 489 1.18 38.08 -18.44
CA VAL A 489 0.49 37.05 -17.64
C VAL A 489 -0.95 36.99 -18.16
N THR A 490 -1.24 35.97 -18.95
CA THR A 490 -2.61 35.64 -19.35
C THR A 490 -3.37 35.10 -18.14
N ASN A 491 -4.13 36.00 -17.53
CA ASN A 491 -5.04 35.75 -16.43
C ASN A 491 -6.32 35.10 -16.98
N ASN A 492 -6.40 33.77 -16.97
CA ASN A 492 -7.64 33.04 -17.30
C ASN A 492 -8.42 32.72 -16.02
N ASN A 493 -9.20 33.70 -15.58
CA ASN A 493 -10.33 33.51 -14.68
C ASN A 493 -11.46 32.82 -15.44
N ASN A 494 -11.68 31.53 -15.20
CA ASN A 494 -12.94 30.87 -15.52
C ASN A 494 -13.60 30.36 -14.23
N ASN A 495 -14.57 31.16 -13.77
CA ASN A 495 -15.57 30.81 -12.77
C ASN A 495 -16.43 29.63 -13.27
N HIS A 496 -16.26 28.44 -12.69
CA HIS A 496 -17.28 27.40 -12.69
C HIS A 496 -17.31 26.66 -11.34
N ASN A 497 -18.43 26.82 -10.64
CA ASN A 497 -19.03 25.94 -9.63
C ASN A 497 -18.17 25.46 -8.44
N GLY A 498 -18.22 26.21 -7.34
CA GLY A 498 -18.32 25.70 -5.96
C GLY A 498 -17.53 24.44 -5.54
N GLN A 499 -16.27 24.28 -5.95
CA GLN A 499 -15.39 23.25 -5.40
C GLN A 499 -14.77 23.76 -4.09
N CYS A 500 -15.07 23.09 -2.98
CA CYS A 500 -14.24 23.18 -1.77
C CYS A 500 -12.85 22.64 -2.14
N PHE A 501 -11.88 23.54 -2.32
CA PHE A 501 -10.48 23.17 -2.51
C PHE A 501 -9.95 22.67 -1.18
N LEU A 502 -10.00 21.36 -0.97
CA LEU A 502 -9.11 20.72 0.01
C LEU A 502 -7.68 21.05 -0.43
N ASN A 503 -7.02 21.95 0.30
CA ASN A 503 -5.64 22.34 0.06
C ASN A 503 -4.75 21.17 0.47
N ILE A 504 -4.40 20.33 -0.50
CA ILE A 504 -3.42 19.26 -0.31
C ILE A 504 -2.04 19.91 -0.39
N PRO A 505 -1.17 19.72 0.61
CA PRO A 505 0.19 20.25 0.56
C PRO A 505 0.95 19.79 -0.70
N ASP A 506 1.57 20.74 -1.41
CA ASP A 506 2.30 20.46 -2.66
C ASP A 506 3.44 19.44 -2.47
N ASP A 507 4.01 19.39 -1.27
CA ASP A 507 5.12 18.50 -0.93
C ASP A 507 4.69 17.05 -0.65
N TYR A 508 3.39 16.74 -0.75
CA TYR A 508 2.85 15.38 -0.67
C TYR A 508 2.69 14.77 -2.06
N ALA A 509 2.39 15.60 -3.06
CA ALA A 509 2.13 15.16 -4.40
C ALA A 509 3.38 14.56 -5.05
N ASN A 510 3.18 13.45 -5.76
CA ASN A 510 4.17 12.78 -6.57
C ASN A 510 5.43 12.34 -5.80
N LYS A 511 5.27 12.01 -4.51
CA LYS A 511 6.32 11.44 -3.66
C LYS A 511 5.93 10.00 -3.27
N ILE A 512 6.67 9.02 -3.78
CA ILE A 512 6.42 7.60 -3.51
C ILE A 512 7.43 7.07 -2.50
N TYR A 513 6.97 6.26 -1.56
CA TYR A 513 7.81 5.65 -0.55
C TYR A 513 8.80 4.65 -1.18
N LEU A 514 10.05 4.65 -0.71
CA LEU A 514 11.06 3.69 -1.12
C LEU A 514 11.66 2.97 0.09
N ALA A 515 11.30 1.70 0.25
CA ALA A 515 11.83 0.87 1.33
C ALA A 515 13.38 0.85 1.35
N GLY A 516 13.94 1.13 2.53
CA GLY A 516 15.39 1.16 2.76
C GLY A 516 16.11 2.39 2.21
N LYS A 517 15.38 3.47 1.86
CA LYS A 517 15.93 4.75 1.43
C LYS A 517 15.45 5.87 2.36
N ASN A 518 16.31 6.84 2.63
CA ASN A 518 15.98 8.01 3.46
C ASN A 518 15.42 9.18 2.62
N PHE A 519 14.88 8.88 1.44
CA PHE A 519 14.29 9.86 0.54
C PHE A 519 13.18 9.18 -0.27
N ALA A 520 12.19 9.96 -0.70
CA ALA A 520 11.13 9.49 -1.57
C ALA A 520 11.56 9.48 -3.04
N LEU A 521 10.93 8.59 -3.82
CA LEU A 521 10.95 8.69 -5.27
C LEU A 521 10.09 9.88 -5.70
N GLN A 522 10.71 10.85 -6.38
CA GLN A 522 9.97 11.90 -7.07
C GLN A 522 9.42 11.36 -8.39
N ILE A 523 8.10 11.43 -8.56
CA ILE A 523 7.45 11.25 -9.86
C ILE A 523 7.40 12.62 -10.53
N SER A 524 8.24 12.82 -11.53
CA SER A 524 8.24 14.04 -12.32
C SER A 524 8.95 13.77 -13.62
N ARG A 525 8.40 14.27 -14.72
CA ARG A 525 9.07 14.21 -16.02
C ARG A 525 10.39 14.97 -15.99
N SER A 526 11.46 14.26 -16.32
CA SER A 526 12.78 14.85 -16.55
C SER A 526 12.84 15.49 -17.93
N ASN A 527 13.56 16.61 -18.07
CA ASN A 527 13.85 17.21 -19.37
C ASN A 527 14.66 16.28 -20.30
N PHE A 528 15.32 15.26 -19.74
CA PHE A 528 16.18 14.35 -20.46
C PHE A 528 15.51 13.02 -20.85
N THR A 529 14.32 12.73 -20.31
CA THR A 529 13.64 11.45 -20.53
C THR A 529 12.29 11.68 -21.19
N LYS A 530 12.07 10.96 -22.30
CA LYS A 530 10.79 10.98 -22.99
C LYS A 530 9.88 9.88 -22.43
N PRO A 531 8.57 10.13 -22.31
CA PRO A 531 7.61 9.08 -22.05
C PRO A 531 7.65 8.05 -23.17
N SER A 532 7.22 6.83 -22.88
CA SER A 532 7.09 5.79 -23.88
C SER A 532 6.10 6.22 -24.97
N LYS A 533 6.40 5.84 -26.22
CA LYS A 533 5.51 6.10 -27.35
C LYS A 533 4.12 5.51 -27.10
N TYR A 534 4.06 4.32 -26.49
CA TYR A 534 2.81 3.66 -26.15
C TYR A 534 1.94 4.52 -25.22
N SER A 535 2.50 5.05 -24.12
CA SER A 535 1.74 5.89 -23.18
C SER A 535 1.27 7.19 -23.83
N GLN A 536 2.07 7.77 -24.73
CA GLN A 536 1.70 8.95 -25.50
C GLN A 536 0.53 8.66 -26.44
N ASP A 537 0.64 7.59 -27.25
CA ASP A 537 -0.38 7.20 -28.22
C ASP A 537 -1.69 6.86 -27.51
N LYS A 538 -1.63 6.09 -26.41
CA LYS A 538 -2.81 5.72 -25.61
C LYS A 538 -3.47 6.93 -24.96
N LEU A 539 -2.70 7.86 -24.40
CA LEU A 539 -3.27 9.06 -23.80
C LEU A 539 -3.89 9.98 -24.87
N ALA A 540 -3.29 10.06 -26.06
CA ALA A 540 -3.87 10.79 -27.18
C ALA A 540 -5.21 10.18 -27.64
N GLU A 541 -5.29 8.84 -27.68
CA GLU A 541 -6.55 8.12 -27.96
C GLU A 541 -7.60 8.43 -26.89
N LEU A 542 -7.27 8.31 -25.61
CA LEU A 542 -8.20 8.59 -24.50
C LEU A 542 -8.72 10.03 -24.52
N ASN A 543 -7.86 11.01 -24.80
CA ASN A 543 -8.25 12.42 -24.89
C ASN A 543 -9.07 12.73 -26.16
N GLY A 544 -8.89 11.96 -27.24
CA GLY A 544 -9.64 12.12 -28.49
C GLY A 544 -11.04 11.50 -28.47
N ILE A 545 -11.39 10.77 -27.40
CA ILE A 545 -12.71 10.15 -27.18
C ILE A 545 -13.67 11.10 -26.41
N VAL A 546 -13.16 12.19 -25.84
CA VAL A 546 -13.93 13.15 -25.02
C VAL A 546 -14.66 14.18 -25.86
#